data_AF-A0A971NHJ1-F1
#
_entry.id   AF-A0A971NHJ1-F1
#
_cell.length_a   1.000
_cell.length_b   1.000
_cell.length_c   1.000
_cell.angle_alpha   90.00
_cell.angle_beta   90.00
_cell.angle_gamma   90.00
#
_symmetry.space_group_name_H-M   'P 1'
#
loop_
_entity.id
_entity.type
_entity.pdbx_description
1 polymer ?
#
loop_
_entity_poly.entity_id
_entity_poly.type
_entity_poly.pdbx_seq_one_letter_code
_entity_poly.pdbx_strand_id
1 'polypeptide(L)'
;IMSLSSPENKMSKSDKASGGCVYIMQEPDEIMRCFKRAVTDSDTVVRYDVENKPGISNLMQIYSVATGESFDQIEAEFEGKGYGEFKPKVGEAVVEMFRPFREDANRLLADKSYLESIYREGAEKASQAAGKTLRKVYKKVGFVAR
;
A
#
# COMPACT_ATOMS: atom_id res chain seq x y z
N ILE A 1 1.70 9.62 3.10
CA ILE A 1 0.62 8.98 2.29
C ILE A 1 -0.73 9.20 2.94
N MET A 2 -1.50 10.10 2.34
CA MET A 2 -2.84 10.52 2.75
C MET A 2 -3.90 9.94 1.81
N SER A 3 -5.17 10.05 2.18
CA SER A 3 -6.29 9.62 1.33
C SER A 3 -6.34 10.42 0.03
N LEU A 4 -6.65 9.72 -1.06
CA LEU A 4 -6.80 10.35 -2.38
C LEU A 4 -8.09 11.19 -2.49
N SER A 5 -9.09 10.93 -1.66
CA SER A 5 -10.34 11.71 -1.62
C SER A 5 -10.33 12.81 -0.56
N SER A 6 -9.49 12.67 0.47
CA SER A 6 -9.42 13.56 1.62
C SER A 6 -7.95 13.71 2.05
N PRO A 7 -7.17 14.61 1.39
CA PRO A 7 -5.73 14.74 1.64
C PRO A 7 -5.33 15.09 3.08
N GLU A 8 -6.26 15.60 3.89
CA GLU A 8 -6.11 15.88 5.31
C GLU A 8 -6.16 14.62 6.19
N ASN A 9 -6.72 13.52 5.67
CA ASN A 9 -6.90 12.27 6.40
C ASN A 9 -5.89 11.23 5.95
N LYS A 10 -5.34 10.47 6.90
CA LYS A 10 -4.47 9.33 6.58
C LYS A 10 -5.26 8.28 5.79
N MET A 11 -4.62 7.71 4.76
CA MET A 11 -5.22 6.61 3.98
C MET A 11 -5.57 5.45 4.92
N SER A 12 -6.81 4.97 4.85
CA SER A 12 -7.31 3.87 5.69
C SER A 12 -7.98 2.79 4.84
N LYS A 13 -7.66 1.54 5.13
CA LYS A 13 -8.32 0.36 4.56
C LYS A 13 -9.78 0.23 4.99
N SER A 14 -10.14 0.78 6.14
CA SER A 14 -11.52 0.73 6.67
C SER A 14 -12.36 1.95 6.25
N ASP A 15 -11.80 2.84 5.43
CA ASP A 15 -12.56 3.97 4.93
C ASP A 15 -13.70 3.49 4.03
N LYS A 16 -14.89 4.07 4.24
CA LYS A 16 -16.09 3.78 3.45
C LYS A 16 -16.11 4.61 2.17
N ALA A 17 -15.31 5.68 2.09
CA ALA A 17 -15.17 6.48 0.89
C ALA A 17 -14.48 5.66 -0.22
N SER A 18 -15.26 5.28 -1.23
CA SER A 18 -14.74 4.57 -2.40
C SER A 18 -13.70 5.43 -3.13
N GLY A 19 -12.50 4.88 -3.31
CA GLY A 19 -11.42 5.50 -4.09
C GLY A 19 -10.44 6.38 -3.31
N GLY A 20 -10.59 6.53 -1.99
CA GLY A 20 -9.61 7.22 -1.14
C GLY A 20 -8.37 6.40 -0.77
N CYS A 21 -8.41 5.09 -1.01
CA CYS A 21 -7.36 4.13 -0.66
C CYS A 21 -7.02 3.26 -1.88
N VAL A 22 -5.75 2.85 -1.97
CA VAL A 22 -5.25 1.95 -3.01
C VAL A 22 -4.71 0.69 -2.35
N TYR A 23 -5.09 -0.49 -2.87
CA TYR A 23 -4.60 -1.77 -2.36
C TYR A 23 -3.49 -2.34 -3.24
N ILE A 24 -2.54 -3.05 -2.63
CA ILE A 24 -1.41 -3.67 -3.35
C ILE A 24 -1.90 -4.69 -4.39
N MET A 25 -2.91 -5.48 -4.02
CA MET A 25 -3.52 -6.50 -4.90
C MET A 25 -4.66 -5.94 -5.77
N GLN A 26 -4.80 -4.63 -5.86
CA GLN A 26 -5.85 -4.01 -6.65
C GLN A 26 -5.56 -4.11 -8.15
N GLU A 27 -6.62 -4.26 -8.96
CA GLU A 27 -6.49 -4.31 -10.41
C GLU A 27 -5.94 -2.99 -10.98
N PRO A 28 -5.07 -3.03 -12.00
CA PRO A 28 -4.47 -1.83 -12.58
C PRO A 28 -5.48 -0.74 -12.94
N ASP A 29 -6.60 -1.12 -13.56
CA ASP A 29 -7.63 -0.17 -14.01
C ASP A 29 -8.31 0.55 -12.85
N GLU A 30 -8.47 -0.12 -11.71
CA GLU A 30 -9.04 0.50 -10.52
C GLU A 30 -8.06 1.45 -9.85
N ILE A 31 -6.78 1.08 -9.78
CA ILE A 31 -5.70 1.97 -9.31
C ILE A 31 -5.69 3.24 -10.15
N MET A 32 -5.69 3.09 -11.48
CA MET A 32 -5.73 4.22 -12.41
C MET A 32 -6.96 5.10 -12.20
N ARG A 33 -8.13 4.51 -11.94
CA ARG A 33 -9.36 5.26 -11.66
C ARG A 33 -9.26 6.04 -10.35
N CYS A 34 -8.64 5.49 -9.31
CA CYS A 34 -8.40 6.18 -8.04
C CYS A 34 -7.54 7.44 -8.24
N PHE A 35 -6.40 7.31 -8.92
CA PHE A 35 -5.50 8.45 -9.16
C PHE A 35 -6.11 9.51 -10.07
N LYS A 36 -6.82 9.12 -11.12
CA LYS A 36 -7.56 10.07 -11.99
C LYS A 36 -8.59 10.90 -11.21
N ARG A 37 -9.19 10.33 -10.17
CA ARG A 37 -10.22 10.98 -9.33
C ARG A 37 -9.68 11.61 -8.05
N ALA A 38 -8.36 11.54 -7.80
CA ALA A 38 -7.76 12.09 -6.60
C ALA A 38 -8.09 13.59 -6.48
N VAL A 39 -8.44 14.03 -5.27
CA VAL A 39 -8.77 15.42 -4.97
C VAL A 39 -7.50 16.27 -5.01
N THR A 40 -7.56 17.37 -5.75
CA THR A 40 -6.49 18.35 -5.93
C THR A 40 -7.04 19.75 -5.80
N ASP A 41 -6.16 20.73 -5.70
CA ASP A 41 -6.55 22.14 -5.77
C ASP A 41 -7.00 22.58 -7.18
N SER A 42 -7.36 23.85 -7.32
CA SER A 42 -7.88 24.46 -8.55
C SER A 42 -6.81 25.14 -9.43
N ASP A 43 -5.55 25.14 -9.02
CA ASP A 43 -4.47 25.60 -9.88
C ASP A 43 -4.11 24.50 -10.91
N THR A 44 -2.96 24.64 -11.56
CA THR A 44 -2.47 23.68 -12.55
C THR A 44 -0.98 23.38 -12.40
N VAL A 45 -0.35 23.85 -11.33
CA VAL A 45 1.11 23.75 -11.12
C VAL A 45 1.41 22.61 -10.16
N VAL A 46 2.20 21.65 -10.63
CA VAL A 46 2.75 20.57 -9.80
C VAL A 46 3.90 21.14 -8.97
N ARG A 47 3.66 21.34 -7.68
CA ARG A 47 4.64 21.87 -6.72
C ARG A 47 4.42 21.27 -5.35
N TYR A 48 5.51 20.95 -4.66
CA TYR A 48 5.43 20.42 -3.30
C TYR A 48 5.16 21.54 -2.29
N ASP A 49 3.96 21.54 -1.71
CA ASP A 49 3.51 22.47 -0.69
C ASP A 49 2.38 21.81 0.12
N VAL A 50 2.70 21.30 1.31
CA VAL A 50 1.74 20.53 2.11
C VAL A 50 0.63 21.41 2.69
N GLU A 51 0.91 22.69 2.95
CA GLU A 51 -0.04 23.62 3.55
C GLU A 51 -1.07 24.11 2.53
N ASN A 52 -0.59 24.52 1.34
CA ASN A 52 -1.46 25.11 0.32
C ASN A 52 -1.94 24.09 -0.73
N LYS A 53 -1.19 23.01 -0.94
CA LYS A 53 -1.45 21.98 -1.98
C LYS A 53 -1.34 20.55 -1.42
N PRO A 54 -2.09 20.19 -0.35
CA PRO A 54 -1.95 18.89 0.30
C PRO A 54 -2.21 17.70 -0.65
N GLY A 55 -3.17 17.84 -1.58
CA GLY A 55 -3.48 16.81 -2.58
C GLY A 55 -2.33 16.56 -3.56
N ILE A 56 -1.75 17.63 -4.11
CA ILE A 56 -0.61 17.53 -5.05
C ILE A 56 0.64 17.04 -4.34
N SER A 57 0.92 17.55 -3.13
CA SER A 57 2.06 17.10 -2.32
C SER A 57 1.98 15.62 -1.97
N ASN A 58 0.77 15.11 -1.69
CA ASN A 58 0.55 13.68 -1.47
C ASN A 58 0.84 12.87 -2.73
N LEU A 59 0.36 13.31 -3.90
CA LEU A 59 0.60 12.65 -5.18
C LEU A 59 2.08 12.68 -5.58
N MET A 60 2.78 13.80 -5.36
CA MET A 60 4.23 13.92 -5.59
C MET A 60 5.02 12.99 -4.67
N GLN A 61 4.63 12.89 -3.39
CA GLN A 61 5.25 11.94 -2.45
C GLN A 61 5.05 10.49 -2.93
N ILE A 62 3.84 10.13 -3.38
CA ILE A 62 3.56 8.78 -3.91
C ILE A 62 4.42 8.52 -5.15
N TYR A 63 4.48 9.49 -6.07
CA TYR A 63 5.25 9.36 -7.31
C TYR A 63 6.74 9.18 -7.03
N SER A 64 7.31 10.03 -6.17
CA SER A 64 8.71 9.93 -5.73
C SER A 64 9.05 8.57 -5.13
N VAL A 65 8.16 7.99 -4.32
CA VAL A 65 8.39 6.63 -3.78
C VAL A 65 8.29 5.55 -4.86
N ALA A 66 7.40 5.72 -5.84
CA ALA A 66 7.20 4.75 -6.90
C ALA A 66 8.31 4.78 -7.98
N THR A 67 8.87 5.96 -8.29
CA THR A 67 9.90 6.14 -9.32
C THR A 67 11.31 6.26 -8.76
N GLY A 68 11.46 6.68 -7.50
CA GLY A 68 12.73 7.01 -6.86
C GLY A 68 13.23 8.43 -7.16
N GLU A 69 12.46 9.24 -7.87
CA GLU A 69 12.83 10.62 -8.24
C GLU A 69 12.67 11.60 -7.07
N SER A 70 13.51 12.64 -7.06
CA SER A 70 13.40 13.72 -6.09
C SER A 70 12.26 14.67 -6.45
N PHE A 71 11.80 15.48 -5.49
CA PHE A 71 10.75 16.47 -5.75
C PHE A 71 11.16 17.48 -6.83
N ASP A 72 12.42 17.93 -6.84
CA ASP A 72 12.91 18.85 -7.88
C ASP A 72 12.85 18.24 -9.29
N GLN A 73 13.16 16.94 -9.42
CA GLN A 73 13.07 16.22 -10.69
C GLN A 73 11.61 16.13 -11.16
N ILE A 74 10.69 15.86 -10.24
CA ILE A 74 9.25 15.76 -10.51
C ILE A 74 8.70 17.14 -10.90
N GLU A 75 9.07 18.21 -10.21
CA GLU A 75 8.65 19.57 -10.56
C GLU A 75 9.14 19.96 -11.95
N ALA A 76 10.39 19.62 -12.30
CA ALA A 76 10.94 19.86 -13.62
C ALA A 76 10.26 19.02 -14.72
N GLU A 77 9.97 17.73 -14.45
CA GLU A 77 9.28 16.85 -15.40
C GLU A 77 7.86 17.35 -15.74
N PHE A 78 7.17 17.88 -14.72
CA PHE A 78 5.80 18.37 -14.84
C PHE A 78 5.69 19.89 -15.02
N GLU A 79 6.79 20.57 -15.32
CA GLU A 79 6.78 21.99 -15.62
C GLU A 79 5.93 22.28 -16.87
N GLY A 80 4.98 23.20 -16.74
CA GLY A 80 4.04 23.53 -17.82
C GLY A 80 2.96 22.46 -18.09
N LYS A 81 2.97 21.33 -17.37
CA LYS A 81 1.97 20.26 -17.48
C LYS A 81 0.91 20.39 -16.40
N GLY A 82 -0.35 20.21 -16.78
CA GLY A 82 -1.47 20.25 -15.84
C GLY A 82 -1.70 18.93 -15.10
N TYR A 83 -2.60 18.96 -14.10
CA TYR A 83 -2.95 17.78 -13.30
C TYR A 83 -3.55 16.62 -14.12
N GLY A 84 -4.10 16.90 -15.30
CA GLY A 84 -4.63 15.90 -16.22
C GLY A 84 -3.56 14.95 -16.78
N GLU A 85 -2.30 15.41 -16.88
CA GLU A 85 -1.17 14.56 -17.28
C GLU A 85 -0.47 13.96 -16.06
N PHE A 86 -0.33 14.74 -14.98
CA PHE A 86 0.31 14.31 -13.74
C PHE A 86 -0.42 13.13 -13.08
N LYS A 87 -1.75 13.21 -12.88
CA LYS A 87 -2.52 12.17 -12.16
C LYS A 87 -2.42 10.78 -12.83
N PRO A 88 -2.60 10.63 -14.15
CA PRO A 88 -2.36 9.34 -14.82
C PRO A 88 -0.94 8.83 -14.64
N LYS A 89 0.08 9.70 -14.74
CA LYS A 89 1.48 9.30 -14.55
C LYS A 89 1.77 8.75 -13.16
N VAL A 90 1.21 9.36 -12.11
CA VAL A 90 1.29 8.81 -10.75
C VAL A 90 0.64 7.43 -10.67
N GLY A 91 -0.54 7.27 -11.29
CA GLY A 91 -1.22 5.98 -11.34
C GLY A 91 -0.40 4.90 -12.04
N GLU A 92 0.20 5.22 -13.20
CA GLU A 92 1.05 4.30 -13.97
C GLU A 92 2.26 3.84 -13.13
N ALA A 93 2.96 4.77 -12.48
CA ALA A 93 4.11 4.44 -11.64
C ALA A 93 3.72 3.50 -10.49
N VAL A 94 2.57 3.73 -9.84
CA VAL A 94 2.08 2.87 -8.77
C VAL A 94 1.66 1.50 -9.29
N VAL A 95 1.04 1.43 -10.47
CA VAL A 95 0.69 0.15 -11.12
C VAL A 95 1.93 -0.68 -11.39
N GLU A 96 3.00 -0.06 -11.92
CA GLU A 96 4.27 -0.75 -12.20
C GLU A 96 4.98 -1.16 -10.91
N MET A 97 4.99 -0.29 -9.89
CA MET A 97 5.53 -0.64 -8.57
C MET A 97 4.81 -1.85 -7.96
N PHE A 98 3.49 -1.96 -8.14
CA PHE A 98 2.69 -3.07 -7.60
C PHE A 98 2.69 -4.34 -8.46
N ARG A 99 3.03 -4.26 -9.74
CA ARG A 99 3.07 -5.40 -10.67
C ARG A 99 3.84 -6.61 -10.11
N PRO A 100 5.12 -6.51 -9.70
CA PRO A 100 5.87 -7.68 -9.24
C PRO A 100 5.23 -8.34 -8.02
N PHE A 101 4.70 -7.55 -7.07
CA PHE A 101 4.02 -8.09 -5.89
C PHE A 101 2.75 -8.87 -6.24
N ARG A 102 1.95 -8.35 -7.19
CA ARG A 102 0.73 -9.04 -7.65
C ARG A 102 1.06 -10.34 -8.36
N GLU A 103 2.04 -10.30 -9.26
CA GLU A 103 2.47 -11.47 -10.03
C GLU A 103 3.02 -12.56 -9.09
N ASP A 104 3.89 -12.19 -8.15
CA ASP A 104 4.43 -13.15 -7.17
C ASP A 104 3.37 -13.67 -6.21
N ALA A 105 2.47 -12.81 -5.72
CA ALA A 105 1.38 -13.25 -4.86
C ALA A 105 0.47 -14.24 -5.59
N ASN A 106 0.10 -13.96 -6.85
CA ASN A 106 -0.72 -14.87 -7.65
C ASN A 106 0.00 -16.18 -7.95
N ARG A 107 1.29 -16.14 -8.24
CA ARG A 107 2.13 -17.34 -8.41
C ARG A 107 2.17 -18.19 -7.14
N LEU A 108 2.36 -17.58 -5.98
CA LEU A 108 2.38 -18.27 -4.69
C LEU A 108 1.01 -18.83 -4.31
N LEU A 109 -0.08 -18.10 -4.60
CA LEU A 109 -1.45 -18.55 -4.36
C LEU A 109 -1.86 -19.74 -5.23
N ALA A 110 -1.29 -19.85 -6.44
CA ALA A 110 -1.52 -20.98 -7.32
C ALA A 110 -0.84 -22.27 -6.81
N ASP A 111 0.28 -22.16 -6.10
CA ASP A 111 1.00 -23.31 -5.52
C ASP A 111 0.50 -23.67 -4.11
N LYS A 112 -0.65 -24.38 -4.08
CA LYS A 112 -1.26 -24.86 -2.84
C LYS A 112 -0.33 -25.77 -2.03
N SER A 113 0.49 -26.58 -2.70
CA SER A 113 1.37 -27.53 -2.04
C SER A 113 2.50 -26.82 -1.28
N TYR A 114 3.05 -25.77 -1.90
CA TYR A 114 4.03 -24.91 -1.25
C TYR A 114 3.42 -24.16 -0.06
N LEU A 115 2.24 -23.55 -0.23
CA LEU A 115 1.55 -22.88 0.89
C LEU A 115 1.30 -23.83 2.07
N GLU A 116 0.90 -25.08 1.77
CA GLU A 116 0.71 -26.10 2.80
C GLU A 116 1.99 -26.44 3.56
N SER A 117 3.10 -26.57 2.85
CA SER A 117 4.40 -26.79 3.49
C SER A 117 4.75 -25.66 4.47
N ILE A 118 4.52 -24.40 4.06
CA ILE A 118 4.85 -23.21 4.86
C ILE A 118 3.97 -23.10 6.11
N TYR A 119 2.64 -23.21 6.00
CA TYR A 119 1.81 -23.08 7.20
C TYR A 119 1.94 -24.28 8.14
N ARG A 120 2.29 -25.48 7.63
CA ARG A 120 2.55 -26.66 8.46
C ARG A 120 3.84 -26.48 9.26
N GLU A 121 4.92 -26.05 8.61
CA GLU A 121 6.19 -25.75 9.28
C GLU A 121 6.02 -24.62 10.31
N GLY A 122 5.28 -23.56 9.94
CA GLY A 122 4.95 -22.47 10.84
C GLY A 122 4.15 -22.92 12.07
N ALA A 123 3.14 -23.78 11.87
CA ALA A 123 2.33 -24.33 12.95
C ALA A 123 3.16 -25.21 13.90
N GLU A 124 4.08 -26.01 13.37
CA GLU A 124 4.97 -26.84 14.18
C GLU A 124 5.88 -25.96 15.06
N LYS A 125 6.56 -24.98 14.47
CA LYS A 125 7.44 -24.03 15.19
C LYS A 125 6.66 -23.27 16.26
N ALA A 126 5.48 -22.77 15.92
CA ALA A 126 4.61 -22.05 16.86
C ALA A 126 4.15 -22.97 18.00
N SER A 127 3.76 -24.20 17.71
CA SER A 127 3.30 -25.18 18.71
C SER A 127 4.43 -25.58 19.67
N GLN A 128 5.65 -25.78 19.17
CA GLN A 128 6.81 -26.07 20.01
C GLN A 128 7.13 -24.92 20.97
N ALA A 129 7.05 -23.68 20.49
CA ALA A 129 7.26 -22.48 21.32
C ALA A 129 6.15 -22.30 22.35
N ALA A 130 4.88 -22.31 21.92
CA ALA A 130 3.72 -22.14 22.77
C ALA A 130 3.59 -23.26 23.82
N GLY A 131 3.91 -24.51 23.45
CA GLY A 131 3.88 -25.66 24.35
C GLY A 131 4.80 -25.50 25.55
N LYS A 132 5.96 -24.83 25.41
CA LYS A 132 6.86 -24.53 26.54
C LYS A 132 6.16 -23.63 27.57
N THR A 133 5.46 -22.59 27.11
CA THR A 133 4.71 -21.68 27.98
C THR A 133 3.50 -22.38 28.59
N LEU A 134 2.74 -23.11 27.78
CA LEU A 134 1.54 -23.83 28.24
C LEU A 134 1.86 -24.85 29.34
N ARG A 135 2.96 -25.60 29.19
CA ARG A 135 3.43 -26.53 30.24
C ARG A 135 3.75 -25.82 31.56
N LYS A 136 4.37 -24.64 31.51
CA LYS A 136 4.64 -23.84 32.72
C LYS A 136 3.34 -23.40 33.39
N VAL A 137 2.37 -22.93 32.60
CA VAL A 137 1.05 -22.53 33.11
C VAL A 137 0.33 -23.72 33.76
N TYR A 138 0.27 -24.87 33.07
CA TYR A 138 -0.42 -26.06 33.58
C TYR A 138 0.19 -26.56 34.90
N LYS A 139 1.53 -26.59 34.97
CA LYS A 139 2.25 -26.93 36.20
C LYS A 139 1.92 -25.97 37.36
N LYS A 140 1.76 -24.67 37.08
CA LYS A 140 1.46 -23.66 38.10
C LYS A 140 0.02 -23.69 38.58
N VAL A 141 -0.92 -24.06 37.71
CA VAL A 141 -2.35 -24.22 38.05
C VAL A 141 -2.62 -25.56 38.76
N GLY A 142 -1.70 -26.53 38.66
CA GLY A 142 -1.83 -27.84 39.30
C GLY A 142 -2.46 -28.90 38.41
N PHE A 143 -2.55 -28.66 37.09
CA PHE A 143 -2.97 -29.68 36.15
C PHE A 143 -1.88 -30.75 35.98
N VAL A 144 -2.33 -32.00 35.82
CA VAL A 144 -1.44 -33.12 35.50
C VAL A 144 -0.86 -32.90 34.11
N ALA A 145 0.44 -33.16 33.95
CA ALA A 145 1.11 -33.05 32.67
C ALA A 145 0.52 -34.08 31.69
N ARG A 146 0.26 -33.64 30.45
CA ARG A 146 -0.05 -34.52 29.33
C ARG A 146 1.20 -35.20 28.81
#